data_AF-A0A2T1HXU4-F1
#
_entry.id   AF-A0A2T1HXU4-F1
#
_cell.length_a   1.000
_cell.length_b   1.000
_cell.length_c   1.000
_cell.angle_alpha   90.00
_cell.angle_beta   90.00
_cell.angle_gamma   90.00
#
_symmetry.space_group_name_H-M   'P 1'
#
loop_
_entity.id
_entity.type
_entity.pdbx_description
1 polymer ?
#
loop_
_entity_poly.entity_id
_entity_poly.type
_entity_poly.pdbx_seq_one_letter_code
_entity_poly.pdbx_strand_id
1 'polypeptide(L)'
;MEPLWRKRARRAGLGSAAALILGLLWTAPSSAEVSPRCRVPDVYLSMSADLKRTERLVDRARPVRVLVLGPEIGGPSPPEKRRVRLHQELSTRLPQTEFEFLDETPQSGLAEADFGNIRSAVARFEPDLVLWQVGGADAIALSDAEAFGRTLFDAAKWLKERNVDLVLIDPPFVPRVPHEQIYWRIVGKIREVSDRARLNLVQRYAAMQFLDFQRQKLKEEPADAGSRRVCMAELVAEAIVKAVTR
;
A
#
# COMPACT_ATOMS: atom_id res chain seq x y z
N MET A 1 59.98 49.04 52.42
CA MET A 1 60.57 50.19 51.71
C MET A 1 59.96 50.20 50.30
N GLU A 2 59.06 51.14 50.07
CA GLU A 2 58.48 51.52 48.77
C GLU A 2 59.47 52.43 48.00
N PRO A 3 59.21 52.88 46.75
CA PRO A 3 58.98 52.16 45.49
C PRO A 3 59.84 52.85 44.37
N LEU A 4 59.47 52.70 43.09
CA LEU A 4 59.67 53.61 41.93
C LEU A 4 59.70 52.68 40.68
N TRP A 5 58.96 52.84 39.58
CA TRP A 5 58.31 54.01 39.02
C TRP A 5 57.41 53.59 37.83
N ARG A 6 56.38 54.42 37.59
CA ARG A 6 55.28 54.39 36.60
C ARG A 6 55.76 54.26 35.14
N LYS A 7 54.95 53.79 34.17
CA LYS A 7 53.87 54.57 33.53
C LYS A 7 52.90 53.72 32.67
N ARG A 8 51.63 53.78 33.05
CA ARG A 8 50.40 54.03 32.28
C ARG A 8 50.31 53.59 30.80
N ALA A 9 49.32 52.76 30.50
CA ALA A 9 48.21 53.08 29.58
C ALA A 9 46.98 52.19 29.89
N ARG A 10 45.78 52.73 29.71
CA ARG A 10 44.50 52.28 30.28
C ARG A 10 43.82 51.18 29.46
N ARG A 11 43.04 50.35 30.17
CA ARG A 11 42.21 49.24 29.68
C ARG A 11 40.89 49.70 29.04
N ALA A 12 40.37 48.77 28.23
CA ALA A 12 38.97 48.32 28.15
C ALA A 12 38.09 48.86 27.01
N GLY A 13 37.63 47.91 26.20
CA GLY A 13 36.54 48.00 25.23
C GLY A 13 36.22 46.61 24.68
N LEU A 14 35.58 45.76 25.51
CA LEU A 14 34.73 44.62 25.10
C LEU A 14 33.63 45.16 24.14
N GLY A 15 33.08 44.44 23.16
CA GLY A 15 33.25 43.07 22.72
C GLY A 15 32.41 42.86 21.45
N SER A 16 32.87 42.00 20.54
CA SER A 16 32.10 41.61 19.36
C SER A 16 31.35 40.31 19.66
N ALA A 17 30.04 40.41 19.88
CA ALA A 17 29.15 39.27 19.91
C ALA A 17 28.91 38.79 18.46
N ALA A 18 29.56 37.71 18.06
CA ALA A 18 29.23 37.00 16.83
C ALA A 18 27.94 36.21 17.05
N ALA A 19 26.83 36.69 16.51
CA ALA A 19 25.56 35.98 16.48
C ALA A 19 25.64 34.83 15.47
N LEU A 20 25.81 33.60 15.96
CA LEU A 20 25.66 32.37 15.18
C LEU A 20 24.18 32.15 14.91
N ILE A 21 23.72 32.48 13.69
CA ILE A 21 22.42 32.07 13.18
C ILE A 21 22.53 30.58 12.85
N LEU A 22 22.16 29.70 13.80
CA LEU A 22 21.88 28.29 13.51
C LEU A 22 20.62 28.27 12.63
N GLY A 23 20.80 28.19 11.32
CA GLY A 23 19.72 27.86 10.41
C GLY A 23 19.20 26.46 10.72
N LEU A 24 18.00 26.38 11.30
CA LEU A 24 17.24 25.13 11.26
C LEU A 24 16.97 24.82 9.79
N LEU A 25 17.74 23.89 9.23
CA LEU A 25 17.34 23.19 8.02
C LEU A 25 16.08 22.39 8.38
N TRP A 26 14.93 23.00 8.14
CA TRP A 26 13.67 22.26 8.04
C TRP A 26 13.82 21.34 6.83
N THR A 27 14.28 20.11 7.08
CA THR A 27 14.13 19.03 6.10
C THR A 27 12.63 18.81 5.97
N ALA A 28 12.04 19.35 4.89
CA ALA A 28 10.65 19.04 4.58
C ALA A 28 10.51 17.52 4.54
N PRO A 29 9.47 16.94 5.16
CA PRO A 29 9.21 15.52 5.01
C PRO A 29 9.05 15.24 3.52
N SER A 30 9.97 14.47 2.95
CA SER A 30 9.81 13.95 1.61
C SER A 30 8.60 13.03 1.65
N SER A 31 7.45 13.48 1.15
CA SER A 31 6.33 12.56 0.94
C SER A 31 6.84 11.48 -0.02
N ALA A 32 6.82 10.22 0.43
CA ALA A 32 7.21 9.12 -0.44
C ALA A 32 6.13 8.96 -1.52
N GLU A 33 6.31 9.65 -2.65
CA GLU A 33 5.47 9.47 -3.83
C GLU A 33 5.77 8.12 -4.49
N VAL A 34 4.84 7.64 -5.33
CA VAL A 34 5.11 6.52 -6.24
C VAL A 34 6.28 6.88 -7.16
N SER A 35 7.27 5.99 -7.25
CA SER A 35 8.47 6.22 -8.05
C SER A 35 8.12 6.43 -9.54
N PRO A 36 8.89 7.25 -10.28
CA PRO A 36 8.55 7.58 -11.68
C PRO A 36 8.32 6.36 -12.59
N ARG A 37 9.07 5.28 -12.37
CA ARG A 37 8.96 4.01 -13.12
C ARG A 37 7.70 3.20 -12.79
N CYS A 38 7.10 3.45 -11.63
CA CYS A 38 5.90 2.76 -11.15
C CYS A 38 4.64 3.61 -11.30
N ARG A 39 4.77 4.85 -11.81
CA ARG A 39 3.65 5.77 -11.94
C ARG A 39 2.61 5.25 -12.93
N VAL A 40 1.36 5.24 -12.49
CA VAL A 40 0.20 4.87 -13.29
C VAL A 40 -0.90 5.93 -13.15
N PRO A 41 -1.89 5.98 -14.05
CA PRO A 41 -3.07 6.82 -13.88
C PRO A 41 -3.78 6.59 -12.54
N ASP A 42 -4.16 7.67 -11.85
CA ASP A 42 -4.77 7.62 -10.52
C ASP A 42 -6.08 6.80 -10.46
N VAL A 43 -6.80 6.71 -11.59
CA VAL A 43 -8.03 5.91 -11.69
C VAL A 43 -7.83 4.43 -11.35
N TYR A 44 -6.59 3.91 -11.44
CA TYR A 44 -6.29 2.53 -11.06
C TYR A 44 -6.09 2.34 -9.55
N LEU A 45 -5.91 3.43 -8.81
CA LEU A 45 -5.65 3.45 -7.36
C LEU A 45 -6.78 4.15 -6.57
N SER A 46 -7.71 4.81 -7.26
CA SER A 46 -8.78 5.58 -6.63
C SER A 46 -9.77 4.66 -5.90
N MET A 47 -9.90 4.90 -4.59
CA MET A 47 -10.88 4.22 -3.74
C MET A 47 -12.24 4.93 -3.76
N SER A 48 -13.31 4.13 -3.84
CA SER A 48 -14.71 4.58 -3.93
C SER A 48 -15.33 4.96 -2.58
N ALA A 49 -14.72 4.51 -1.48
CA ALA A 49 -15.15 4.78 -0.11
C ALA A 49 -13.93 4.99 0.80
N ASP A 50 -14.11 5.77 1.87
CA ASP A 50 -13.04 5.99 2.85
C ASP A 50 -12.82 4.73 3.70
N LEU A 51 -11.56 4.47 4.06
CA LEU A 51 -11.18 3.39 4.97
C LEU A 51 -11.37 3.85 6.42
N LYS A 52 -12.63 4.07 6.80
CA LYS A 52 -13.00 4.81 8.03
C LYS A 52 -12.36 4.27 9.30
N ARG A 53 -12.15 2.96 9.41
CA ARG A 53 -11.48 2.41 10.60
C ARG A 53 -9.99 2.71 10.58
N THR A 54 -9.37 2.46 9.44
CA THR A 54 -7.94 2.66 9.21
C THR A 54 -7.58 4.14 9.36
N GLU A 55 -8.34 5.05 8.75
CA GLU A 55 -8.24 6.50 8.87
C GLU A 55 -8.23 6.94 10.34
N ARG A 56 -9.24 6.54 11.14
CA ARG A 56 -9.29 6.89 12.57
C ARG A 56 -8.09 6.40 13.37
N LEU A 57 -7.48 5.27 12.99
CA LEU A 57 -6.29 4.74 13.66
C LEU A 57 -5.05 5.53 13.26
N VAL A 58 -4.92 5.85 11.96
CA VAL A 58 -3.86 6.70 11.41
C VAL A 58 -3.88 8.09 12.07
N ASP A 59 -5.03 8.76 12.11
CA ASP A 59 -5.21 10.08 12.73
C ASP A 59 -4.81 10.13 14.21
N ARG A 60 -4.98 9.00 14.89
CA ARG A 60 -4.69 8.86 16.33
C ARG A 60 -3.32 8.25 16.61
N ALA A 61 -2.49 8.05 15.57
CA ALA A 61 -1.20 7.39 15.68
C ALA A 61 -1.29 6.03 16.42
N ARG A 62 -2.35 5.27 16.14
CA ARG A 62 -2.59 3.93 16.74
C ARG A 62 -2.16 2.83 15.76
N PRO A 63 -1.65 1.70 16.26
CA PRO A 63 -1.31 0.58 15.39
C PRO A 63 -2.52 0.11 14.56
N VAL A 64 -2.25 -0.26 13.30
CA VAL A 64 -3.23 -0.82 12.36
C VAL A 64 -2.85 -2.28 12.08
N ARG A 65 -3.73 -3.22 12.45
CA ARG A 65 -3.59 -4.64 12.14
C ARG A 65 -4.09 -4.93 10.73
N VAL A 66 -3.19 -5.38 9.86
CA VAL A 66 -3.46 -5.63 8.44
C VAL A 66 -3.43 -7.14 8.19
N LEU A 67 -4.58 -7.68 7.76
CA LEU A 67 -4.67 -9.03 7.22
C LEU A 67 -4.46 -8.98 5.71
N VAL A 68 -3.52 -9.77 5.18
CA VAL A 68 -3.28 -9.87 3.73
C VAL A 68 -3.66 -11.27 3.25
N LEU A 69 -4.54 -11.35 2.26
CA LEU A 69 -4.95 -12.61 1.64
C LEU A 69 -4.61 -12.66 0.14
N GLY A 70 -4.56 -13.90 -0.36
CA GLY A 70 -4.35 -14.22 -1.76
C GLY A 70 -2.88 -14.38 -2.15
N PRO A 71 -2.61 -14.88 -3.37
CA PRO A 71 -1.25 -15.08 -3.85
C PRO A 71 -0.53 -13.75 -3.85
N GLU A 72 0.69 -13.76 -3.33
CA GLU A 72 1.50 -12.60 -3.00
C GLU A 72 1.43 -11.42 -3.99
N ILE A 73 1.47 -10.19 -3.46
CA ILE A 73 1.42 -8.88 -4.16
C ILE A 73 2.47 -8.78 -5.28
N GLY A 74 3.41 -9.72 -5.34
CA GLY A 74 4.45 -9.84 -6.32
C GLY A 74 4.66 -11.18 -7.07
N GLY A 75 3.83 -12.21 -6.86
CA GLY A 75 4.11 -13.55 -7.41
C GLY A 75 5.06 -14.42 -6.55
N PRO A 76 5.48 -15.62 -6.99
CA PRO A 76 5.98 -16.69 -6.13
C PRO A 76 7.34 -16.34 -5.51
N SER A 77 7.41 -16.32 -4.18
CA SER A 77 8.64 -16.18 -3.37
C SER A 77 8.32 -16.65 -1.93
N PRO A 78 9.27 -16.62 -0.97
CA PRO A 78 9.01 -16.98 0.43
C PRO A 78 8.27 -15.87 1.23
N PRO A 79 7.26 -16.19 2.06
CA PRO A 79 6.31 -15.21 2.68
C PRO A 79 6.95 -14.07 3.48
N GLU A 80 8.05 -14.37 4.16
CA GLU A 80 8.69 -13.51 5.15
C GLU A 80 9.35 -12.24 4.57
N LYS A 81 9.73 -12.25 3.28
CA LYS A 81 10.49 -11.13 2.65
C LYS A 81 9.63 -10.07 1.94
N ARG A 82 8.31 -10.24 1.82
CA ARG A 82 7.48 -9.45 0.87
C ARG A 82 6.45 -8.52 1.48
N ARG A 83 5.83 -8.89 2.61
CA ARG A 83 5.10 -7.93 3.46
C ARG A 83 6.00 -6.80 3.95
N VAL A 84 7.30 -7.10 4.11
CA VAL A 84 8.36 -6.14 4.43
C VAL A 84 8.34 -4.93 3.50
N ARG A 85 8.12 -5.11 2.19
CA ARG A 85 8.14 -3.96 1.27
C ARG A 85 6.89 -3.09 1.43
N LEU A 86 5.70 -3.69 1.44
CA LEU A 86 4.47 -2.92 1.67
C LEU A 86 4.50 -2.22 3.04
N HIS A 87 4.97 -2.92 4.07
CA HIS A 87 5.22 -2.35 5.39
C HIS A 87 6.17 -1.14 5.31
N GLN A 88 7.34 -1.28 4.68
CA GLN A 88 8.29 -0.18 4.49
C GLN A 88 7.65 1.02 3.77
N GLU A 89 6.91 0.76 2.71
CA GLU A 89 6.22 1.77 1.92
C GLU A 89 5.16 2.52 2.75
N LEU A 90 4.40 1.81 3.59
CA LEU A 90 3.43 2.40 4.52
C LEU A 90 4.12 3.16 5.66
N SER A 91 5.11 2.58 6.33
CA SER A 91 5.87 3.24 7.40
C SER A 91 6.59 4.50 6.92
N THR A 92 7.05 4.52 5.67
CA THR A 92 7.69 5.72 5.10
C THR A 92 6.66 6.82 4.85
N ARG A 93 5.46 6.49 4.37
CA ARG A 93 4.40 7.47 4.07
C ARG A 93 3.63 7.93 5.30
N LEU A 94 3.47 7.06 6.29
CA LEU A 94 2.73 7.28 7.53
C LEU A 94 3.63 6.97 8.74
N PRO A 95 4.67 7.78 8.99
CA PRO A 95 5.71 7.47 9.99
C PRO A 95 5.22 7.51 11.44
N GLN A 96 4.01 8.05 11.68
CA GLN A 96 3.39 8.09 13.01
C GLN A 96 2.47 6.89 13.27
N THR A 97 2.33 5.97 12.32
CA THR A 97 1.43 4.83 12.41
C THR A 97 2.21 3.52 12.26
N GLU A 98 2.07 2.63 13.22
CA GLU A 98 2.60 1.27 13.14
C GLU A 98 1.62 0.37 12.37
N PHE A 99 2.14 -0.45 11.45
CA PHE A 99 1.33 -1.39 10.68
C PHE A 99 1.74 -2.82 11.04
N GLU A 100 0.85 -3.53 11.72
CA GLU A 100 1.09 -4.92 12.13
C GLU A 100 0.50 -5.86 11.08
N PHE A 101 1.37 -6.55 10.34
CA PHE A 101 0.92 -7.52 9.33
C PHE A 101 0.70 -8.89 9.96
N LEU A 102 -0.54 -9.38 9.88
CA LEU A 102 -0.91 -10.70 10.38
C LEU A 102 -0.35 -11.79 9.45
N ASP A 103 0.17 -12.85 10.05
CA ASP A 103 0.72 -14.02 9.36
C ASP A 103 -0.33 -15.09 9.15
N GLU A 104 -0.92 -15.15 7.95
CA GLU A 104 -1.61 -16.34 7.46
C GLU A 104 -1.30 -16.53 5.96
N THR A 105 -0.83 -17.71 5.55
CA THR A 105 -0.70 -18.09 4.12
C THR A 105 -0.74 -19.61 3.98
N PRO A 106 -1.33 -20.19 2.92
CA PRO A 106 -2.62 -19.92 2.25
C PRO A 106 -3.53 -21.17 2.18
N GLN A 107 -4.82 -21.02 1.85
CA GLN A 107 -5.65 -22.14 1.40
C GLN A 107 -6.44 -21.76 0.14
N SER A 108 -6.29 -22.54 -0.93
CA SER A 108 -6.99 -22.48 -2.23
C SER A 108 -6.77 -21.21 -3.11
N GLY A 109 -6.91 -19.99 -2.57
CA GLY A 109 -6.89 -18.74 -3.35
C GLY A 109 -8.15 -18.50 -4.20
N LEU A 110 -9.13 -19.42 -4.16
CA LEU A 110 -10.47 -19.21 -4.70
C LEU A 110 -11.27 -18.33 -3.73
N ALA A 111 -12.13 -17.47 -4.27
CA ALA A 111 -12.80 -16.46 -3.46
C ALA A 111 -13.64 -17.05 -2.31
N GLU A 112 -14.29 -18.20 -2.54
CA GLU A 112 -15.14 -18.86 -1.54
C GLU A 112 -14.32 -19.38 -0.34
N ALA A 113 -13.21 -20.05 -0.62
CA ALA A 113 -12.31 -20.56 0.40
C ALA A 113 -11.65 -19.41 1.17
N ASP A 114 -11.17 -18.40 0.45
CA ASP A 114 -10.59 -17.20 1.04
C ASP A 114 -11.58 -16.47 1.93
N PHE A 115 -12.87 -16.39 1.58
CA PHE A 115 -13.87 -15.81 2.48
C PHE A 115 -14.05 -16.63 3.77
N GLY A 116 -13.98 -17.96 3.69
CA GLY A 116 -13.88 -18.82 4.88
C GLY A 116 -12.68 -18.47 5.77
N ASN A 117 -11.51 -18.27 5.16
CA ASN A 117 -10.28 -17.90 5.85
C ASN A 117 -10.38 -16.51 6.48
N ILE A 118 -10.92 -15.51 5.76
CA ILE A 118 -11.18 -14.17 6.28
C ILE A 118 -12.02 -14.22 7.56
N ARG A 119 -13.11 -15.00 7.55
CA ARG A 119 -13.98 -15.11 8.73
C ARG A 119 -13.25 -15.69 9.93
N SER A 120 -12.46 -16.74 9.71
CA SER A 120 -11.65 -17.37 10.76
C SER A 120 -10.58 -16.41 11.32
N ALA A 121 -9.85 -15.73 10.43
CA ALA A 121 -8.82 -14.77 10.78
C ALA A 121 -9.41 -13.57 11.53
N VAL A 122 -10.56 -13.05 11.10
CA VAL A 122 -11.24 -11.93 11.77
C VAL A 122 -11.71 -12.32 13.16
N ALA A 123 -12.24 -13.52 13.34
CA ALA A 123 -12.63 -14.01 14.66
C ALA A 123 -11.43 -14.20 15.61
N ARG A 124 -10.24 -14.50 15.08
CA ARG A 124 -9.05 -14.80 15.87
C ARG A 124 -8.18 -13.58 16.17
N PHE A 125 -8.01 -12.71 15.19
CA PHE A 125 -7.02 -11.63 15.21
C PHE A 125 -7.63 -10.24 15.12
N GLU A 126 -8.93 -10.13 14.81
CA GLU A 126 -9.67 -8.86 14.74
C GLU A 126 -8.96 -7.76 13.91
N PRO A 127 -8.54 -8.02 12.66
CA PRO A 127 -7.80 -7.03 11.87
C PRO A 127 -8.62 -5.76 11.68
N ASP A 128 -7.91 -4.65 11.47
CA ASP A 128 -8.51 -3.36 11.17
C ASP A 128 -8.76 -3.18 9.66
N LEU A 129 -7.85 -3.76 8.86
CA LEU A 129 -7.84 -3.70 7.40
C LEU A 129 -7.56 -5.08 6.80
N VAL A 130 -8.38 -5.48 5.83
CA VAL A 130 -8.17 -6.66 4.99
C VAL A 130 -7.73 -6.22 3.60
N LEU A 131 -6.54 -6.65 3.18
CA LEU A 131 -6.05 -6.54 1.81
C LEU A 131 -6.21 -7.88 1.12
N TRP A 132 -7.20 -8.00 0.23
CA TRP A 132 -7.52 -9.28 -0.41
C TRP A 132 -7.19 -9.28 -1.89
N GLN A 133 -6.16 -10.03 -2.25
CA GLN A 133 -5.80 -10.29 -3.64
C GLN A 133 -6.62 -11.45 -4.17
N VAL A 134 -7.52 -11.18 -5.10
CA VAL A 134 -8.60 -12.11 -5.43
C VAL A 134 -8.75 -12.31 -6.93
N GLY A 135 -9.29 -13.46 -7.32
CA GLY A 135 -9.70 -13.75 -8.70
C GLY A 135 -8.65 -14.41 -9.57
N GLY A 136 -7.38 -14.48 -9.13
CA GLY A 136 -6.31 -15.11 -9.92
C GLY A 136 -6.51 -16.62 -10.04
N ALA A 137 -6.79 -17.28 -8.92
CA ALA A 137 -7.10 -18.71 -8.91
C ALA A 137 -8.48 -18.98 -9.54
N ASP A 138 -9.48 -18.14 -9.28
CA ASP A 138 -10.83 -18.28 -9.85
C ASP A 138 -10.83 -18.19 -11.39
N ALA A 139 -9.98 -17.30 -11.94
CA ALA A 139 -9.75 -17.17 -13.38
C ALA A 139 -9.18 -18.46 -13.98
N ILE A 140 -8.13 -19.02 -13.36
CA ILE A 140 -7.48 -20.26 -13.81
C ILE A 140 -8.43 -21.45 -13.67
N ALA A 141 -9.21 -21.50 -12.60
CA ALA A 141 -10.18 -22.55 -12.33
C ALA A 141 -11.48 -22.40 -13.15
N LEU A 142 -11.62 -21.35 -13.97
CA LEU A 142 -12.83 -21.03 -14.74
C LEU A 142 -14.09 -20.99 -13.86
N SER A 143 -13.96 -20.49 -12.62
CA SER A 143 -15.06 -20.46 -11.63
C SER A 143 -16.21 -19.59 -12.11
N ASP A 144 -17.47 -19.93 -11.82
CA ASP A 144 -18.64 -19.13 -12.22
C ASP A 144 -18.53 -17.67 -11.75
N ALA A 145 -18.72 -16.70 -12.67
CA ALA A 145 -18.47 -15.29 -12.37
C ALA A 145 -19.55 -14.72 -11.45
N GLU A 146 -20.79 -15.16 -11.60
CA GLU A 146 -21.87 -14.65 -10.75
C GLU A 146 -21.73 -15.18 -9.32
N ALA A 147 -21.38 -16.46 -9.15
CA ALA A 147 -21.06 -17.03 -7.84
C ALA A 147 -19.87 -16.33 -7.19
N PHE A 148 -18.78 -16.15 -7.95
CA PHE A 148 -17.61 -15.40 -7.52
C PHE A 148 -17.98 -13.97 -7.07
N GLY A 149 -18.76 -13.25 -7.88
CA GLY A 149 -19.18 -11.88 -7.57
C GLY A 149 -20.07 -11.79 -6.33
N ARG A 150 -20.97 -12.75 -6.13
CA ARG A 150 -21.77 -12.87 -4.89
C ARG A 150 -20.87 -13.04 -3.66
N THR A 151 -19.85 -13.91 -3.75
CA THR A 151 -18.89 -14.10 -2.66
C THR A 151 -18.17 -12.80 -2.29
N LEU A 152 -17.72 -12.00 -3.26
CA LEU A 152 -17.09 -10.71 -2.98
C LEU A 152 -18.06 -9.73 -2.29
N PHE A 153 -19.29 -9.67 -2.76
CA PHE A 153 -20.32 -8.82 -2.18
C PHE A 153 -20.63 -9.22 -0.72
N ASP A 154 -20.81 -10.52 -0.48
CA ASP A 154 -21.11 -11.05 0.86
C ASP A 154 -19.95 -10.83 1.83
N ALA A 155 -18.70 -11.02 1.37
CA ALA A 155 -17.51 -10.75 2.16
C ALA A 155 -17.42 -9.27 2.56
N ALA A 156 -17.63 -8.36 1.60
CA ALA A 156 -17.62 -6.92 1.85
C ALA A 156 -18.71 -6.51 2.85
N LYS A 157 -19.93 -7.04 2.70
CA LYS A 157 -21.03 -6.79 3.64
C LYS A 157 -20.68 -7.29 5.04
N TRP A 158 -20.19 -8.51 5.14
CA TRP A 158 -19.86 -9.16 6.42
C TRP A 158 -18.74 -8.43 7.19
N LEU A 159 -17.70 -7.96 6.48
CA LEU A 159 -16.60 -7.17 7.06
C LEU A 159 -17.07 -5.79 7.51
N LYS A 160 -17.92 -5.12 6.70
CA LYS A 160 -18.51 -3.83 7.05
C LYS A 160 -19.33 -3.91 8.34
N GLU A 161 -20.15 -4.95 8.51
CA GLU A 161 -20.92 -5.19 9.74
C GLU A 161 -20.04 -5.36 10.98
N ARG A 162 -18.76 -5.72 10.80
CA ARG A 162 -17.76 -5.86 11.87
C ARG A 162 -16.83 -4.67 12.00
N ASN A 163 -17.10 -3.58 11.27
CA ASN A 163 -16.25 -2.41 11.23
C ASN A 163 -14.79 -2.81 10.95
N VAL A 164 -14.58 -3.62 9.90
CA VAL A 164 -13.28 -3.97 9.34
C VAL A 164 -13.24 -3.44 7.91
N ASP A 165 -12.19 -2.69 7.58
CA ASP A 165 -12.04 -2.14 6.23
C ASP A 165 -11.59 -3.22 5.23
N LEU A 166 -12.01 -3.11 3.97
CA LEU A 166 -11.65 -4.04 2.91
C LEU A 166 -11.09 -3.27 1.71
N VAL A 167 -9.95 -3.74 1.20
CA VAL A 167 -9.40 -3.37 -0.10
C VAL A 167 -9.21 -4.63 -0.94
N LEU A 168 -9.88 -4.67 -2.08
CA LEU A 168 -9.68 -5.69 -3.10
C LEU A 168 -8.48 -5.32 -3.98
N ILE A 169 -7.73 -6.32 -4.41
CA ILE A 169 -6.65 -6.19 -5.39
C ILE A 169 -6.92 -7.24 -6.47
N ASP A 170 -7.19 -6.80 -7.70
CA ASP A 170 -7.49 -7.72 -8.79
C ASP A 170 -6.22 -8.46 -9.30
N PRO A 171 -6.37 -9.49 -10.15
CA PRO A 171 -5.25 -10.29 -10.63
C PRO A 171 -4.18 -9.49 -11.38
N PRO A 172 -2.91 -9.91 -11.34
CA PRO A 172 -1.87 -9.26 -12.14
C PRO A 172 -2.11 -9.45 -13.65
N PHE A 173 -1.75 -8.43 -14.43
CA PHE A 173 -1.54 -8.61 -15.87
C PHE A 173 -0.26 -9.40 -16.12
N VAL A 174 -0.37 -10.50 -16.87
CA VAL A 174 0.76 -11.35 -17.28
C VAL A 174 0.89 -11.28 -18.81
N PRO A 175 1.97 -10.71 -19.37
CA PRO A 175 2.15 -10.62 -20.80
C PRO A 175 2.09 -11.99 -21.49
N ARG A 176 1.58 -12.03 -22.73
CA ARG A 176 1.54 -13.23 -23.59
C ARG A 176 0.63 -14.36 -23.06
N VAL A 177 -0.34 -14.05 -22.20
CA VAL A 177 -1.41 -14.96 -21.79
C VAL A 177 -2.70 -14.63 -22.58
N PRO A 178 -3.52 -15.62 -22.98
CA PRO A 178 -4.83 -15.36 -23.59
C PRO A 178 -5.83 -14.81 -22.55
N HIS A 179 -5.73 -13.51 -22.26
CA HIS A 179 -6.51 -12.85 -21.20
C HIS A 179 -8.02 -12.94 -21.38
N GLU A 180 -8.51 -12.92 -22.62
CA GLU A 180 -9.96 -12.99 -22.90
C GLU A 180 -10.56 -14.28 -22.36
N GLN A 181 -9.82 -15.38 -22.50
CA GLN A 181 -10.26 -16.72 -22.09
C GLN A 181 -10.10 -16.95 -20.59
N ILE A 182 -9.06 -16.35 -19.98
CA ILE A 182 -8.66 -16.67 -18.60
C ILE A 182 -9.13 -15.58 -17.62
N TYR A 183 -8.77 -14.32 -17.86
CA TYR A 183 -8.84 -13.27 -16.84
C TYR A 183 -10.00 -12.29 -16.99
N TRP A 184 -10.39 -11.90 -18.21
CA TRP A 184 -11.30 -10.76 -18.41
C TRP A 184 -12.65 -10.95 -17.75
N ARG A 185 -13.19 -12.17 -17.75
CA ARG A 185 -14.46 -12.48 -17.10
C ARG A 185 -14.42 -12.22 -15.60
N ILE A 186 -13.33 -12.60 -14.92
CA ILE A 186 -13.16 -12.39 -13.48
C ILE A 186 -12.78 -10.94 -13.17
N VAL A 187 -11.82 -10.35 -13.88
CA VAL A 187 -11.41 -8.94 -13.70
C VAL A 187 -12.61 -8.00 -13.92
N GLY A 188 -13.38 -8.24 -15.00
CA GLY A 188 -14.59 -7.48 -15.30
C GLY A 188 -15.64 -7.62 -14.20
N LYS A 189 -15.84 -8.83 -13.67
CA LYS A 189 -16.77 -9.05 -12.56
C LYS A 189 -16.32 -8.37 -11.25
N ILE A 190 -15.02 -8.38 -10.93
CA ILE A 190 -14.48 -7.64 -9.77
C ILE A 190 -14.80 -6.16 -9.90
N ARG A 191 -14.59 -5.57 -11.09
CA ARG A 191 -14.89 -4.16 -11.37
C ARG A 191 -16.38 -3.87 -11.23
N GLU A 192 -17.23 -4.69 -11.85
CA GLU A 192 -18.68 -4.55 -11.77
C GLU A 192 -19.19 -4.55 -10.32
N VAL A 193 -18.76 -5.53 -9.51
CA VAL A 193 -19.15 -5.63 -8.11
C VAL A 193 -18.60 -4.44 -7.31
N SER A 194 -17.34 -4.06 -7.55
CA SER A 194 -16.71 -2.91 -6.89
C SER A 194 -17.44 -1.61 -7.17
N ASP A 195 -17.82 -1.35 -8.42
CA ASP A 195 -18.56 -0.15 -8.82
C ASP A 195 -19.96 -0.14 -8.19
N ARG A 196 -20.68 -1.27 -8.27
CA ARG A 196 -22.05 -1.39 -7.74
C ARG A 196 -22.11 -1.27 -6.22
N ALA A 197 -21.19 -1.91 -5.51
CA ALA A 197 -21.16 -1.93 -4.05
C ALA A 197 -20.23 -0.86 -3.44
N ARG A 198 -19.61 -0.02 -4.27
CA ARG A 198 -18.62 1.00 -3.87
C ARG A 198 -17.47 0.41 -3.04
N LEU A 199 -16.94 -0.73 -3.48
CA LEU A 199 -15.79 -1.36 -2.83
C LEU A 199 -14.50 -0.64 -3.22
N ASN A 200 -13.54 -0.66 -2.32
CA ASN A 200 -12.20 -0.15 -2.58
C ASN A 200 -11.41 -1.19 -3.37
N LEU A 201 -11.01 -0.83 -4.58
CA LEU A 201 -10.34 -1.71 -5.52
C LEU A 201 -9.05 -1.07 -6.02
N VAL A 202 -7.93 -1.76 -5.84
CA VAL A 202 -6.70 -1.51 -6.60
C VAL A 202 -6.77 -2.30 -7.90
N GLN A 203 -6.85 -1.58 -9.03
CA GLN A 203 -6.89 -2.17 -10.38
C GLN A 203 -5.48 -2.57 -10.84
N ARG A 204 -4.88 -3.54 -10.14
CA ARG A 204 -3.55 -4.10 -10.40
C ARG A 204 -3.41 -4.59 -11.83
N TYR A 205 -4.42 -5.24 -12.40
CA TYR A 205 -4.44 -5.67 -13.79
C TYR A 205 -4.16 -4.50 -14.73
N ALA A 206 -4.97 -3.43 -14.62
CA ALA A 206 -4.89 -2.27 -15.50
C ALA A 206 -3.59 -1.47 -15.28
N ALA A 207 -3.16 -1.31 -14.03
CA ALA A 207 -1.90 -0.67 -13.68
C ALA A 207 -0.70 -1.42 -14.29
N MET A 208 -0.66 -2.75 -14.15
CA MET A 208 0.43 -3.56 -14.70
C MET A 208 0.40 -3.62 -16.23
N GLN A 209 -0.78 -3.66 -16.85
CA GLN A 209 -0.93 -3.59 -18.31
C GLN A 209 -0.42 -2.23 -18.83
N PHE A 210 -0.75 -1.13 -18.16
CA PHE A 210 -0.26 0.20 -18.50
C PHE A 210 1.26 0.27 -18.41
N LEU A 211 1.85 -0.19 -17.31
CA LEU A 211 3.31 -0.21 -17.13
C LEU A 211 3.99 -1.06 -18.20
N ASP A 212 3.42 -2.21 -18.55
CA ASP A 212 3.95 -3.06 -19.62
C ASP A 212 3.93 -2.36 -20.98
N PHE A 213 2.81 -1.70 -21.32
CA PHE A 213 2.69 -0.91 -22.54
C PHE A 213 3.70 0.25 -22.61
N GLN A 214 3.89 0.99 -21.52
CA GLN A 214 4.87 2.08 -21.47
C GLN A 214 6.30 1.58 -21.71
N ARG A 215 6.71 0.47 -21.08
CA ARG A 215 8.03 -0.11 -21.30
C ARG A 215 8.24 -0.54 -22.75
N GLN A 216 7.26 -1.20 -23.37
CA GLN A 216 7.33 -1.60 -24.77
C GLN A 216 7.52 -0.39 -25.69
N LYS A 217 6.79 0.70 -25.43
CA LYS A 217 6.94 1.97 -26.17
C LYS A 217 8.34 2.58 -26.01
N LEU A 218 8.93 2.46 -24.82
CA LEU A 218 10.28 2.95 -24.51
C LEU A 218 11.39 1.99 -24.95
N LYS A 219 11.06 0.81 -25.50
CA LYS A 219 12.00 -0.26 -25.86
C LYS A 219 12.88 -0.71 -24.68
N GLU A 220 12.34 -0.65 -23.48
CA GLU A 220 13.02 -1.15 -22.29
C GLU A 220 12.96 -2.68 -22.26
N GLU A 221 14.01 -3.30 -21.71
CA GLU A 221 14.03 -4.74 -21.45
C GLU A 221 12.82 -5.15 -20.59
N PRO A 222 12.33 -6.40 -20.70
CA PRO A 222 11.28 -6.89 -19.84
C PRO A 222 11.69 -6.70 -18.38
N ALA A 223 10.86 -6.00 -17.61
CA ALA A 223 11.08 -5.90 -16.18
C ALA A 223 11.22 -7.31 -15.60
N ASP A 224 12.24 -7.55 -14.78
CA ASP A 224 12.29 -8.80 -14.04
C ASP A 224 11.08 -8.89 -13.09
N ALA A 225 10.80 -10.08 -12.58
CA ALA A 225 9.71 -10.27 -11.63
C ALA A 225 9.85 -9.30 -10.44
N GLY A 226 11.06 -9.15 -9.87
CA GLY A 226 11.42 -8.18 -8.82
C GLY A 226 10.93 -6.76 -9.04
N SER A 227 11.20 -6.13 -10.19
CA SER A 227 10.77 -4.75 -10.44
C SER A 227 9.24 -4.62 -10.48
N ARG A 228 8.53 -5.62 -11.01
CA ARG A 228 7.05 -5.62 -10.98
C ARG A 228 6.52 -5.71 -9.53
N ARG A 229 7.21 -6.47 -8.66
CA ARG A 229 6.87 -6.58 -7.23
C ARG A 229 7.02 -5.26 -6.50
N VAL A 230 8.09 -4.53 -6.78
CA VAL A 230 8.38 -3.25 -6.12
C VAL A 230 7.26 -2.24 -6.42
N CYS A 231 6.86 -2.11 -7.68
CA CYS A 231 5.77 -1.20 -8.04
C CYS A 231 4.48 -1.52 -7.31
N MET A 232 4.13 -2.80 -7.13
CA MET A 232 2.87 -3.13 -6.48
C MET A 232 2.81 -2.72 -5.00
N ALA A 233 3.91 -2.82 -4.27
CA ALA A 233 3.95 -2.32 -2.89
C ALA A 233 3.77 -0.79 -2.83
N GLU A 234 4.43 -0.05 -3.73
CA GLU A 234 4.29 1.40 -3.84
C GLU A 234 2.84 1.80 -4.20
N LEU A 235 2.24 1.12 -5.18
CA LEU A 235 0.89 1.41 -5.65
C LEU A 235 -0.20 1.11 -4.60
N VAL A 236 -0.08 -0.01 -3.88
CA VAL A 236 -1.03 -0.35 -2.81
C VAL A 236 -0.86 0.61 -1.62
N ALA A 237 0.36 0.94 -1.23
CA ALA A 237 0.61 1.93 -0.17
C ALA A 237 0.05 3.30 -0.54
N GLU A 238 0.28 3.76 -1.77
CA GLU A 238 -0.26 5.01 -2.30
C GLU A 238 -1.79 5.04 -2.24
N ALA A 239 -2.45 3.96 -2.67
CA ALA A 239 -3.90 3.85 -2.64
C ALA A 239 -4.46 3.94 -1.21
N ILE A 240 -3.82 3.25 -0.26
CA ILE A 240 -4.22 3.29 1.17
C ILE A 240 -4.01 4.69 1.73
N VAL A 241 -2.84 5.30 1.52
CA VAL A 241 -2.50 6.64 2.03
C VAL A 241 -3.51 7.67 1.51
N LYS A 242 -3.77 7.68 0.19
CA LYS A 242 -4.78 8.55 -0.43
C LYS A 242 -6.21 8.34 0.10
N ALA A 243 -6.50 7.20 0.73
CA ALA A 243 -7.81 6.88 1.27
C ALA A 243 -7.95 7.14 2.78
N VAL A 244 -6.84 7.34 3.50
CA VAL A 244 -6.81 7.56 4.95
C VAL A 244 -6.31 8.95 5.36
N THR A 245 -5.90 9.79 4.40
CA THR A 245 -5.44 11.16 4.64
C THR A 245 -6.25 12.20 3.86
N ARG A 246 -7.54 11.92 3.61
CA ARG A 246 -8.42 12.82 2.85
C ARG A 246 -8.96 13.98 3.69
#